data_AF-A0A558C4N0-F1
#
_entry.id   AF-A0A558C4N0-F1
#
_cell.length_a   1.000
_cell.length_b   1.000
_cell.length_c   1.000
_cell.angle_alpha   90.00
_cell.angle_beta   90.00
_cell.angle_gamma   90.00
#
_symmetry.space_group_name_H-M   'P 1'
#
loop_
_entity.id
_entity.type
_entity.pdbx_description
1 polymer ?
#
loop_
_entity_poly.entity_id
_entity_poly.type
_entity_poly.pdbx_seq_one_letter_code
_entity_poly.pdbx_strand_id
1 'polypeptide(L)'
;MKDINAFLYGKVVARKMRAIENTLRVLADKHQDYFASQKSRYAAEGEHRPATITEYVQPQWVNLQPTLWVDPALPADIAAECNAYFQAAIS
;
A
#
# COMPACT_ATOMS: atom_id res chain seq x y z
N MET A 1 -0.18 -27.85 -21.94
CA MET A 1 0.69 -27.61 -20.77
C MET A 1 1.01 -26.10 -20.61
N LYS A 2 0.00 -25.22 -20.71
CA LYS A 2 0.16 -23.75 -20.56
C LYS A 2 -0.35 -23.20 -19.21
N ASP A 3 -1.04 -24.01 -18.42
CA ASP A 3 -1.76 -23.54 -17.21
C ASP A 3 -0.94 -23.56 -15.92
N ILE A 4 0.03 -24.46 -15.76
CA ILE A 4 0.71 -24.63 -14.46
C ILE A 4 1.54 -23.39 -14.12
N ASN A 5 2.26 -22.83 -15.09
CA ASN A 5 3.06 -21.62 -14.87
C ASN A 5 2.15 -20.42 -14.59
N ALA A 6 1.09 -20.20 -15.36
CA ALA A 6 0.14 -19.09 -15.11
C ALA A 6 -0.56 -19.21 -13.75
N PHE A 7 -0.94 -20.43 -13.35
CA PHE A 7 -1.54 -20.73 -12.05
C PHE A 7 -0.55 -20.51 -10.89
N LEU A 8 0.70 -20.93 -11.04
CA LEU A 8 1.75 -20.69 -10.04
C LEU A 8 2.07 -19.18 -9.93
N TYR A 9 2.13 -18.45 -11.04
CA TYR A 9 2.27 -17.00 -11.05
C TYR A 9 1.10 -16.31 -10.33
N GLY A 10 -0.14 -16.72 -10.61
CA GLY A 10 -1.32 -16.19 -9.93
C GLY A 10 -1.29 -16.40 -8.41
N LYS A 11 -0.85 -17.58 -7.96
CA LYS A 11 -0.69 -17.87 -6.52
C LYS A 11 0.40 -17.04 -5.86
N VAL A 12 1.54 -16.86 -6.52
CA VAL A 12 2.65 -16.04 -6.01
C VAL A 12 2.22 -14.57 -5.91
N VAL A 13 1.55 -14.04 -6.93
CA VAL A 13 1.00 -12.68 -6.93
C VAL A 13 -0.02 -12.50 -5.81
N ALA A 14 -0.98 -13.43 -5.68
CA ALA A 14 -2.00 -13.36 -4.62
C ALA A 14 -1.38 -13.40 -3.21
N ARG A 15 -0.35 -14.23 -2.99
CA ARG A 15 0.38 -14.27 -1.71
C ARG A 15 1.07 -12.94 -1.42
N LYS A 16 1.77 -12.37 -2.41
CA LYS A 16 2.45 -11.08 -2.25
C LYS A 16 1.46 -9.94 -2.02
N MET A 17 0.34 -9.91 -2.74
CA MET A 17 -0.74 -8.94 -2.51
C MET A 17 -1.27 -8.99 -1.10
N ARG A 18 -1.58 -10.19 -0.59
CA ARG A 18 -2.05 -10.36 0.80
C ARG A 18 -1.00 -9.91 1.82
N ALA A 19 0.28 -10.19 1.57
CA ALA A 19 1.36 -9.74 2.45
C ALA A 19 1.45 -8.20 2.47
N ILE A 20 1.30 -7.55 1.31
CA ILE A 20 1.28 -6.10 1.18
C ILE A 20 0.03 -5.50 1.86
N GLU A 21 -1.15 -6.08 1.69
CA GLU A 21 -2.39 -5.63 2.35
C GLU A 21 -2.26 -5.67 3.88
N ASN A 22 -1.77 -6.78 4.43
CA ASN A 22 -1.53 -6.90 5.87
C ASN A 22 -0.55 -5.84 6.37
N THR A 23 0.47 -5.57 5.56
CA THR A 23 1.49 -4.57 5.85
C THR A 23 0.92 -3.16 5.87
N LEU A 24 0.10 -2.79 4.87
CA LEU A 24 -0.57 -1.51 4.81
C LEU A 24 -1.52 -1.31 5.99
N ARG A 25 -2.18 -2.38 6.46
CA ARG A 25 -3.02 -2.31 7.66
C ARG A 25 -2.20 -1.99 8.91
N VAL A 26 -1.07 -2.67 9.13
CA VAL A 26 -0.19 -2.38 10.28
C VAL A 26 0.32 -0.94 10.24
N LEU A 27 0.68 -0.44 9.05
CA LEU A 27 1.13 0.95 8.88
C LEU A 27 0.00 1.96 9.08
N ALA A 28 -1.23 1.64 8.63
CA ALA A 28 -2.40 2.47 8.87
C ALA A 28 -2.69 2.61 10.37
N ASP A 29 -2.63 1.51 11.12
CA ASP A 29 -2.86 1.50 12.57
C ASP A 29 -1.75 2.27 13.30
N LYS A 30 -0.49 2.08 12.90
CA LYS A 30 0.66 2.76 13.50
C LYS A 30 0.63 4.28 13.31
N HIS A 31 0.23 4.73 12.12
CA HIS A 31 0.21 6.13 11.74
C HIS A 31 -1.21 6.71 11.72
N GLN A 32 -2.15 6.10 12.44
CA GLN A 32 -3.56 6.48 12.38
C GLN A 32 -3.75 7.96 12.71
N ASP A 33 -3.01 8.49 13.68
CA ASP A 33 -3.18 9.86 14.17
C ASP A 33 -2.77 10.87 13.09
N TYR A 34 -1.71 10.56 12.34
CA TYR A 34 -1.31 11.34 11.18
C TYR A 34 -2.41 11.34 10.12
N PHE A 35 -2.92 10.17 9.73
CA PHE A 35 -3.95 10.08 8.69
C PHE A 35 -5.29 10.69 9.14
N ALA A 36 -5.63 10.56 10.43
CA ALA A 36 -6.81 11.18 11.03
C ALA A 36 -6.71 12.71 11.07
N SER A 37 -5.51 13.27 11.15
CA SER A 37 -5.31 14.73 11.10
C SER A 37 -5.35 15.30 9.68
N GLN A 38 -5.27 14.46 8.65
CA GLN A 38 -5.36 14.89 7.26
C GLN A 38 -6.81 14.83 6.76
N LYS A 39 -7.21 15.82 5.96
CA LYS A 39 -8.48 15.75 5.22
C LYS A 39 -8.29 14.87 3.99
N SER A 40 -9.19 13.89 3.80
CA SER A 40 -9.19 13.04 2.61
C SER A 40 -9.32 13.86 1.33
N ARG A 41 -8.58 13.47 0.29
CA ARG A 41 -8.70 14.08 -1.06
C ARG A 41 -10.03 13.74 -1.73
N TYR A 42 -10.71 12.70 -1.23
CA TYR A 42 -11.99 12.22 -1.70
C TYR A 42 -13.15 12.68 -0.81
N ALA A 43 -12.91 13.55 0.17
CA ALA A 43 -13.96 14.15 0.97
C ALA A 43 -14.77 15.16 0.14
N ALA A 44 -16.10 15.08 0.19
CA ALA A 44 -16.95 16.09 -0.41
C ALA A 44 -16.81 17.46 0.29
N GLU A 45 -17.27 18.52 -0.37
CA GLU A 45 -17.34 19.84 0.25
C GLU A 45 -18.30 19.79 1.46
N GLY A 46 -17.85 20.28 2.61
CA GLY A 46 -18.58 20.18 3.88
C GLY A 46 -18.45 18.84 4.61
N GLU A 47 -17.83 17.82 4.03
CA GLU A 47 -17.61 16.52 4.68
C GLU A 47 -16.33 16.52 5.52
N HIS A 48 -16.44 16.08 6.77
CA HIS A 48 -15.28 15.76 7.60
C HIS A 48 -14.97 14.26 7.49
N ARG A 49 -14.08 13.94 6.55
CA ARG A 49 -13.57 12.58 6.34
C ARG A 49 -12.04 12.57 6.48
N PRO A 50 -11.49 11.79 7.41
CA PRO A 50 -10.05 11.64 7.55
C PRO A 50 -9.45 10.94 6.34
N ALA A 51 -8.21 11.27 6.01
CA ALA A 51 -7.48 10.56 4.96
C ALA A 51 -7.16 9.13 5.40
N THR A 52 -6.86 8.28 4.43
CA THR A 52 -6.43 6.90 4.67
C THR A 52 -5.09 6.64 4.02
N ILE A 53 -4.32 5.66 4.53
CA ILE A 53 -3.01 5.29 3.97
C ILE A 53 -3.08 5.00 2.46
N THR A 54 -4.20 4.46 1.98
CA THR A 54 -4.43 4.11 0.56
C THR A 54 -4.49 5.33 -0.37
N GLU A 55 -4.68 6.53 0.18
CA GLU A 55 -4.61 7.79 -0.58
C GLU A 55 -3.16 8.21 -0.86
N TYR A 56 -2.21 7.71 -0.07
CA TYR A 56 -0.79 8.07 -0.14
C TYR A 56 0.09 6.92 -0.60
N VAL A 57 -0.34 5.67 -0.44
CA VAL A 57 0.48 4.49 -0.72
C VAL A 57 -0.33 3.47 -1.50
N GLN A 58 0.18 3.07 -2.66
CA GLN A 58 -0.47 2.09 -3.52
C GLN A 58 0.51 1.04 -4.04
N PRO A 59 0.22 -0.26 -3.85
CA PRO A 59 0.99 -1.30 -4.51
C PRO A 59 0.72 -1.28 -6.01
N GLN A 60 1.79 -1.48 -6.78
CA GLN A 60 1.76 -1.50 -8.24
C GLN A 60 2.51 -2.72 -8.76
N TRP A 61 2.21 -3.11 -10.00
CA TRP A 61 2.96 -4.13 -10.73
C TRP A 61 3.54 -3.49 -11.97
N VAL A 62 4.87 -3.33 -11.99
CA VAL A 62 5.61 -2.75 -13.11
C VAL A 62 6.59 -3.80 -13.61
N ASN A 63 6.54 -4.14 -14.90
CA ASN A 63 7.44 -5.12 -15.53
C ASN A 63 7.52 -6.47 -14.78
N LEU A 64 6.37 -7.00 -14.35
CA LEU A 64 6.25 -8.25 -13.58
C LEU A 64 6.88 -8.21 -12.18
N GLN A 65 7.24 -7.02 -11.69
CA GLN A 65 7.77 -6.82 -10.35
C GLN A 65 6.78 -6.01 -9.50
N PRO A 66 6.55 -6.40 -8.23
CA PRO A 66 5.77 -5.58 -7.31
C PRO A 66 6.59 -4.33 -6.97
N THR A 67 5.96 -3.17 -7.12
CA THR A 67 6.49 -1.87 -6.71
C THR A 67 5.52 -1.20 -5.75
N LEU A 68 5.99 -0.19 -5.02
CA LEU A 68 5.16 0.63 -4.16
C LEU A 68 5.20 2.07 -4.66
N TRP A 69 4.05 2.61 -5.03
CA TRP A 69 3.92 4.04 -5.24
C TRP A 69 3.67 4.71 -3.89
N VAL A 70 4.40 5.80 -3.65
CA VAL A 70 4.28 6.63 -2.45
C VAL A 70 4.10 8.07 -2.89
N ASP A 71 3.08 8.72 -2.35
CA ASP A 71 2.76 10.11 -2.62
C ASP A 71 3.84 11.03 -2.06
N PRO A 72 4.36 12.00 -2.84
CA PRO A 72 5.41 12.91 -2.39
C PRO A 72 5.00 13.81 -1.20
N ALA A 73 3.70 13.98 -0.94
CA ALA A 73 3.22 14.75 0.21
C ALA A 73 3.27 13.94 1.53
N LEU A 74 3.57 12.64 1.47
CA LEU A 74 3.76 11.82 2.66
C LEU A 74 5.09 12.18 3.35
N PRO A 75 5.10 12.37 4.68
CA PRO A 75 6.33 12.61 5.44
C PRO A 75 7.40 11.56 5.15
N ALA A 76 8.65 12.00 5.01
CA ALA A 76 9.75 11.15 4.54
C ALA A 76 10.03 9.95 5.47
N ASP A 77 9.81 10.11 6.77
CA ASP A 77 9.91 9.06 7.78
C ASP A 77 8.82 7.98 7.60
N ILE A 78 7.56 8.39 7.41
CA ILE A 78 6.46 7.47 7.13
C ILE A 78 6.68 6.79 5.77
N ALA A 79 7.12 7.54 4.75
CA ALA A 79 7.43 7.01 3.42
C ALA A 79 8.57 5.97 3.44
N ALA A 80 9.64 6.23 4.20
CA ALA A 80 10.74 5.29 4.38
C ALA A 80 10.26 4.00 5.08
N GLU A 81 9.41 4.15 6.10
CA GLU A 81 8.82 3.00 6.79
C GLU A 81 7.92 2.17 5.86
N CYS A 82 7.05 2.80 5.09
CA CYS A 82 6.23 2.13 4.08
C CYS A 82 7.07 1.29 3.09
N ASN A 83 8.18 1.86 2.61
CA ASN A 83 9.09 1.15 1.72
C ASN A 83 9.79 -0.04 2.40
N ALA A 84 10.27 0.13 3.63
CA ALA A 84 10.94 -0.94 4.37
C ALA A 84 10.01 -2.14 4.62
N TYR A 85 8.79 -1.85 5.07
CA TYR A 85 7.76 -2.86 5.32
C TYR A 85 7.32 -3.55 4.02
N PHE A 86 7.15 -2.81 2.93
CA PHE A 86 6.85 -3.38 1.63
C PHE A 86 7.95 -4.34 1.16
N GLN A 87 9.22 -3.93 1.22
CA GLN A 87 10.35 -4.79 0.85
C GLN A 87 10.37 -6.08 1.68
N ALA A 88 10.12 -5.99 2.99
CA ALA A 88 10.03 -7.17 3.86
C ALA A 88 8.85 -8.09 3.47
N ALA A 89 7.73 -7.55 3.00
CA ALA A 89 6.54 -8.31 2.62
C ALA A 89 6.68 -9.06 1.27
N ILE A 90 7.53 -8.56 0.36
CA ILE A 90 7.71 -9.14 -0.99
C ILE A 90 8.99 -9.98 -1.14
N SER A 91 9.87 -9.94 -0.14
CA SER A 91 11.07 -10.78 -0.01
C SER A 91 10.70 -12.25 0.27
#